data_AF-A0A4Q6IM91-F1
#
_entry.id   AF-A0A4Q6IM91-F1
#
_cell.length_a   1.000
_cell.length_b   1.000
_cell.length_c   1.000
_cell.angle_alpha   90.00
_cell.angle_beta   90.00
_cell.angle_gamma   90.00
#
_symmetry.space_group_name_H-M   'P 1'
#
loop_
_entity.id
_entity.type
_entity.pdbx_description
1 polymer ?
#
loop_
_entity_poly.entity_id
_entity_poly.type
_entity_poly.pdbx_seq_one_letter_code
_entity_poly.pdbx_strand_id
1 'polypeptide(L)'
;MDFLPVPNGIDYLSEVVARLARADAEVTPRDLKYAVLHLQAATEVLVKARLQIEHWSLVVKDLSKCTKEKYDRGEFESATVAESMRRLADMVGVPVRKDDREAVEELTKLRNRLQHWGLQETVALVEKRAASVLDFLLRFVDEHLLPALGDEQLAAMQEEMDAVRRGVRDIGTFVEARRTRLRDELKGLADTTVRCPSCYEWALVVKQEGSRCHFCPRDWENSEHLAYAYAETFETVSIEDEVSSGDCPECWTRALVVGVRTAAAPGEPIDMCFNCTEVFTGLRLCSCLEYFLPQAEEDICRRCWDRYMDMSGIA
;
A
#
# COMPACT_ATOMS: atom_id res chain seq x y z
N MET A 1 -22.48 -25.33 -1.75
CA MET A 1 -21.39 -24.50 -1.20
C MET A 1 -20.26 -24.59 -2.18
N ASP A 2 -19.77 -23.45 -2.66
CA ASP A 2 -18.65 -23.38 -3.60
C ASP A 2 -17.50 -22.64 -2.92
N PHE A 3 -16.34 -23.28 -2.86
CA PHE A 3 -15.15 -22.79 -2.17
C PHE A 3 -14.07 -22.54 -3.20
N LEU A 4 -14.24 -21.45 -3.95
CA LEU A 4 -13.33 -21.09 -5.04
C LEU A 4 -11.92 -20.76 -4.50
N PRO A 5 -10.85 -21.03 -5.26
CA PRO A 5 -9.48 -20.86 -4.79
C PRO A 5 -9.16 -19.44 -4.30
N VAL A 6 -9.57 -18.40 -5.03
CA VAL A 6 -9.23 -17.01 -4.66
C VAL A 6 -9.90 -16.59 -3.35
N PRO A 7 -11.24 -16.72 -3.17
CA PRO A 7 -11.88 -16.47 -1.88
C PRO A 7 -11.24 -17.25 -0.72
N ASN A 8 -10.94 -18.55 -0.90
CA ASN A 8 -10.30 -19.34 0.16
C ASN A 8 -8.90 -18.81 0.52
N GLY A 9 -8.14 -18.37 -0.48
CA GLY A 9 -6.81 -17.82 -0.27
C GLY A 9 -6.85 -16.49 0.49
N ILE A 10 -7.86 -15.66 0.22
CA ILE A 10 -8.07 -14.39 0.92
C ILE A 10 -8.60 -14.64 2.35
N ASP A 11 -9.49 -15.62 2.56
CA ASP A 11 -9.94 -16.02 3.90
C ASP A 11 -8.77 -16.48 4.78
N TYR A 12 -7.82 -17.24 4.21
CA TYR A 12 -6.58 -17.54 4.92
C TYR A 12 -5.75 -16.29 5.27
N LEU A 13 -5.68 -15.28 4.39
CA LEU A 13 -5.04 -14.00 4.73
C LEU A 13 -5.78 -13.26 5.83
N SER A 14 -7.12 -13.25 5.79
CA SER A 14 -7.97 -12.68 6.82
C SER A 14 -7.68 -13.31 8.19
N GLU A 15 -7.53 -14.63 8.26
CA GLU A 15 -7.14 -15.34 9.48
C GLU A 15 -5.72 -15.01 9.95
N VAL A 16 -4.76 -14.82 9.03
CA VAL A 16 -3.41 -14.35 9.40
C VAL A 16 -3.50 -12.98 10.06
N VAL A 17 -4.26 -12.06 9.45
CA VAL A 17 -4.44 -10.70 9.97
C VAL A 17 -5.13 -10.73 11.33
N ALA A 18 -6.25 -11.44 11.49
CA ALA A 18 -6.98 -11.53 12.76
C ALA A 18 -6.13 -12.06 13.93
N ARG A 19 -5.10 -12.86 13.62
CA ARG A 19 -4.18 -13.42 14.62
C ARG A 19 -3.03 -12.49 14.99
N LEU A 20 -2.55 -11.70 14.04
CA LEU A 20 -1.35 -10.87 14.20
C LEU A 20 -1.66 -9.39 14.45
N ALA A 21 -2.80 -8.88 13.99
CA ALA A 21 -3.22 -7.49 14.11
C ALA A 21 -3.77 -7.23 15.52
N ARG A 22 -2.87 -7.03 16.50
CA ARG A 22 -3.23 -6.75 17.90
C ARG A 22 -2.40 -5.59 18.41
N ALA A 23 -2.97 -4.40 18.39
CA ALA A 23 -2.33 -3.19 18.90
C ALA A 23 -2.04 -3.28 20.41
N ASP A 24 -2.93 -3.92 21.18
CA ASP A 24 -2.91 -3.88 22.65
C ASP A 24 -2.66 -5.22 23.34
N ALA A 25 -2.24 -6.26 22.61
CA ALA A 25 -1.99 -7.59 23.16
C ALA A 25 -0.77 -8.26 22.52
N GLU A 26 0.03 -8.94 23.34
CA GLU A 26 1.14 -9.75 22.85
C GLU A 26 0.63 -10.89 21.96
N VAL A 27 1.28 -11.08 20.80
CA VAL A 27 1.02 -12.21 19.92
C VAL A 27 1.48 -13.50 20.61
N THR A 28 0.55 -14.43 20.86
CA THR A 28 0.89 -15.66 21.56
C THR A 28 1.59 -16.67 20.65
N PRO A 29 2.34 -17.65 21.19
CA PRO A 29 2.87 -18.77 20.40
C PRO A 29 1.80 -19.55 19.64
N ARG A 30 0.57 -19.60 20.17
CA ARG A 30 -0.57 -20.24 19.50
C ARG A 30 -0.99 -19.42 18.28
N ASP A 31 -1.08 -18.11 18.41
CA ASP A 31 -1.45 -17.22 17.31
C ASP A 31 -0.42 -17.30 16.18
N LEU A 32 0.87 -17.24 16.51
CA LEU A 32 1.95 -17.40 15.53
C LEU A 32 1.92 -18.73 14.82
N LYS A 33 1.67 -19.83 15.56
CA LYS A 33 1.51 -21.14 14.95
C LYS A 33 0.44 -21.12 13.86
N TYR A 34 -0.74 -20.63 14.18
CA TYR A 34 -1.85 -20.65 13.24
C TYR A 34 -1.67 -19.60 12.14
N ALA A 35 -1.09 -18.44 12.43
CA ALA A 35 -0.74 -17.46 11.42
C ALA A 35 0.25 -18.05 10.40
N VAL A 36 1.30 -18.76 10.83
CA VAL A 36 2.24 -19.44 9.90
C VAL A 36 1.55 -20.51 9.06
N LEU A 37 0.66 -21.30 9.66
CA LEU A 37 -0.09 -22.34 8.94
C LEU A 37 -1.03 -21.73 7.88
N HIS A 38 -1.80 -20.71 8.25
CA HIS A 38 -2.70 -20.01 7.35
C HIS A 38 -1.94 -19.23 6.28
N LEU A 39 -0.81 -18.60 6.62
CA LEU A 39 0.01 -17.88 5.64
C LEU A 39 0.62 -18.82 4.61
N GLN A 40 1.06 -20.02 5.00
CA GLN A 40 1.50 -21.04 4.06
C GLN A 40 0.35 -21.48 3.13
N ALA A 41 -0.85 -21.68 3.68
CA ALA A 41 -2.03 -22.07 2.91
C ALA A 41 -2.44 -20.97 1.93
N ALA A 42 -2.52 -19.72 2.38
CA ALA A 42 -2.75 -18.53 1.54
C ALA A 42 -1.73 -18.45 0.41
N THR A 43 -0.44 -18.60 0.74
CA THR A 43 0.65 -18.56 -0.25
C THR A 43 0.44 -19.61 -1.33
N GLU A 44 0.20 -20.85 -0.92
CA GLU A 44 0.01 -21.95 -1.86
C GLU A 44 -1.23 -21.77 -2.74
N VAL A 45 -2.35 -21.40 -2.14
CA VAL A 45 -3.63 -21.26 -2.83
C VAL A 45 -3.62 -20.09 -3.80
N LEU A 46 -3.16 -18.91 -3.39
CA LEU A 46 -3.20 -17.69 -4.22
C LEU A 46 -2.22 -17.77 -5.39
N VAL A 47 -1.00 -18.28 -5.15
CA VAL A 47 0.00 -18.51 -6.22
C VAL A 47 -0.54 -19.49 -7.25
N LYS A 48 -1.16 -20.59 -6.81
CA LYS A 48 -1.77 -21.57 -7.72
C LYS A 48 -3.00 -21.03 -8.42
N ALA A 49 -3.84 -20.25 -7.73
CA ALA A 49 -5.01 -19.63 -8.33
C ALA A 49 -4.61 -18.75 -9.53
N ARG A 50 -3.53 -17.97 -9.40
CA ARG A 50 -3.05 -17.16 -10.53
C ARG A 50 -2.62 -18.00 -11.73
N LEU A 51 -1.99 -19.15 -11.50
CA LEU A 51 -1.67 -20.10 -12.57
C LEU A 51 -2.93 -20.73 -13.19
N GLN A 52 -3.95 -21.03 -12.39
CA GLN A 52 -5.21 -21.61 -12.88
C GLN A 52 -5.98 -20.65 -13.77
N ILE A 53 -5.96 -19.34 -13.44
CA ILE A 53 -6.53 -18.28 -14.29
C ILE A 53 -5.89 -18.30 -15.67
N GLU A 54 -4.58 -18.51 -15.75
CA GLU A 54 -3.87 -18.63 -17.02
C GLU A 54 -4.25 -19.93 -17.74
N HIS A 55 -3.97 -21.07 -17.11
CA HIS A 55 -4.37 -22.37 -17.63
C HIS A 55 -4.26 -23.45 -16.56
N TRP A 56 -5.29 -24.30 -16.44
CA TRP A 56 -5.39 -25.37 -15.44
C TRP A 56 -4.16 -26.31 -15.41
N SER A 57 -3.55 -26.58 -16.57
CA SER A 57 -2.42 -27.51 -16.68
C SER A 57 -1.20 -27.02 -15.90
N LEU A 58 -1.09 -25.70 -15.66
CA LEU A 58 0.06 -25.09 -15.00
C LEU A 58 0.13 -25.40 -13.51
N VAL A 59 -0.96 -25.83 -12.87
CA VAL A 59 -0.92 -26.27 -11.47
C VAL A 59 -0.73 -27.77 -11.30
N VAL A 60 -0.75 -28.55 -12.39
CA VAL A 60 -0.57 -30.00 -12.35
C VAL A 60 0.92 -30.32 -12.29
N LYS A 61 1.34 -31.19 -11.35
CA LYS A 61 2.74 -31.59 -11.22
C LYS A 61 3.24 -32.38 -12.43
N ASP A 62 2.44 -33.35 -12.88
CA ASP A 62 2.76 -34.26 -13.99
C ASP A 62 1.56 -34.39 -14.94
N LEU A 63 1.62 -33.70 -16.08
CA LEU A 63 0.56 -33.69 -17.08
C LEU A 63 0.36 -35.04 -17.77
N SER A 64 1.35 -35.93 -17.74
CA SER A 64 1.18 -37.28 -18.30
C SER A 64 0.19 -38.14 -17.48
N LYS A 65 -0.10 -37.74 -16.23
CA LYS A 65 -0.97 -38.48 -15.29
C LYS A 65 -2.33 -37.83 -15.05
N CYS A 66 -2.56 -36.63 -15.58
CA CYS A 66 -3.74 -35.83 -15.34
C CYS A 66 -4.45 -35.47 -16.64
N THR A 67 -5.72 -35.84 -16.76
CA THR A 67 -6.61 -35.32 -17.81
C THR A 67 -7.42 -34.14 -17.29
N LYS A 68 -8.09 -33.41 -18.18
CA LYS A 68 -8.96 -32.30 -17.78
C LYS A 68 -10.06 -32.76 -16.82
N GLU A 69 -10.64 -33.92 -17.05
CA GLU A 69 -11.69 -34.48 -16.18
C GLU A 69 -11.18 -34.83 -14.78
N LYS A 70 -9.93 -35.33 -14.67
CA LYS A 70 -9.29 -35.55 -13.36
C LYS A 70 -9.01 -34.24 -12.64
N TYR A 71 -8.54 -33.22 -13.38
CA TYR A 71 -8.33 -31.89 -12.84
C TYR A 71 -9.63 -31.31 -12.27
N ASP A 72 -10.73 -31.37 -13.03
CA ASP A 72 -12.03 -30.80 -12.62
C ASP A 72 -12.62 -31.50 -11.38
N ARG A 73 -12.22 -32.76 -11.11
CA ARG A 73 -12.56 -33.50 -9.89
C ARG A 73 -11.55 -33.34 -8.74
N GLY A 74 -10.46 -32.60 -8.95
CA GLY A 74 -9.37 -32.47 -7.96
C GLY A 74 -8.52 -33.74 -7.80
N GLU A 75 -8.59 -34.69 -8.72
CA GLU A 75 -7.91 -35.99 -8.65
C GLU A 75 -6.51 -35.93 -9.28
N PHE A 76 -5.66 -35.03 -8.78
CA PHE A 76 -4.30 -34.86 -9.30
C PHE A 76 -3.32 -34.40 -8.22
N GLU A 77 -2.03 -34.66 -8.47
CA GLU A 77 -0.97 -34.06 -7.66
C GLU A 77 -0.66 -32.67 -8.23
N SER A 78 -0.78 -31.64 -7.40
CA SER A 78 -0.48 -30.27 -7.80
C SER A 78 1.01 -29.95 -7.66
N ALA A 79 1.50 -28.96 -8.42
CA ALA A 79 2.85 -28.45 -8.32
C ALA A 79 3.16 -27.92 -6.91
N THR A 80 4.43 -27.93 -6.50
CA THR A 80 4.84 -27.30 -5.23
C THR A 80 4.72 -25.77 -5.34
N VAL A 81 4.75 -25.06 -4.22
CA VAL A 81 4.72 -23.57 -4.22
C VAL A 81 5.93 -23.01 -4.98
N ALA A 82 7.13 -23.54 -4.72
CA ALA A 82 8.35 -23.12 -5.41
C ALA A 82 8.26 -23.32 -6.94
N GLU A 83 7.76 -24.49 -7.36
CA GLU A 83 7.52 -24.78 -8.78
C GLU A 83 6.44 -23.87 -9.37
N SER A 84 5.41 -23.54 -8.60
CA SER A 84 4.34 -22.63 -9.03
C SER A 84 4.86 -21.21 -9.23
N MET A 85 5.69 -20.69 -8.31
CA MET A 85 6.35 -19.38 -8.46
C MET A 85 7.30 -19.35 -9.64
N ARG A 86 8.01 -20.45 -9.92
CA ARG A 86 8.83 -20.59 -11.14
C ARG A 86 7.97 -20.53 -12.40
N ARG A 87 6.86 -21.28 -12.47
CA ARG A 87 5.94 -21.25 -13.62
C ARG A 87 5.32 -19.87 -13.83
N LEU A 88 4.98 -19.14 -12.75
CA LEU A 88 4.50 -17.76 -12.86
C LEU A 88 5.51 -16.87 -13.57
N ALA A 89 6.78 -16.95 -13.17
CA ALA A 89 7.85 -16.16 -13.78
C ALA A 89 8.14 -16.60 -15.23
N ASP A 90 8.37 -17.90 -15.44
CA ASP A 90 8.90 -18.42 -16.70
C ASP A 90 7.83 -18.58 -17.78
N MET A 91 6.57 -18.82 -17.41
CA MET A 91 5.49 -19.20 -18.34
C MET A 91 4.38 -18.15 -18.43
N VAL A 92 4.07 -17.46 -17.33
CA VAL A 92 3.01 -16.43 -17.28
C VAL A 92 3.59 -15.02 -17.42
N GLY A 93 4.89 -14.84 -17.17
CA GLY A 93 5.55 -13.52 -17.20
C GLY A 93 5.26 -12.66 -15.97
N VAL A 94 4.78 -13.25 -14.87
CA VAL A 94 4.58 -12.55 -13.60
C VAL A 94 5.93 -12.49 -12.86
N PRO A 95 6.52 -11.29 -12.65
CA PRO A 95 7.81 -11.19 -12.00
C PRO A 95 7.72 -11.64 -10.54
N VAL A 96 8.67 -12.49 -10.14
CA VAL A 96 8.82 -12.91 -8.74
C VAL A 96 10.25 -12.60 -8.33
N ARG A 97 10.43 -11.76 -7.29
CA ARG A 97 11.76 -11.37 -6.82
C ARG A 97 12.47 -12.58 -6.20
N LYS A 98 13.81 -12.55 -6.21
CA LYS A 98 14.61 -13.60 -5.57
C LYS A 98 14.32 -13.68 -4.07
N ASP A 99 14.29 -12.53 -3.41
CA ASP A 99 14.03 -12.43 -1.97
C ASP A 99 12.63 -12.94 -1.59
N ASP A 100 11.62 -12.72 -2.46
CA ASP A 100 10.26 -13.25 -2.27
C ASP A 100 10.25 -14.79 -2.32
N ARG A 101 10.98 -15.40 -3.27
CA ARG A 101 11.13 -16.86 -3.37
C ARG A 101 11.82 -17.43 -2.13
N GLU A 102 12.91 -16.79 -1.70
CA GLU A 102 13.65 -17.21 -0.51
C GLU A 102 12.78 -17.10 0.75
N ALA A 103 12.01 -16.02 0.90
CA ALA A 103 11.10 -15.86 2.02
C ALA A 103 10.02 -16.95 2.07
N VAL A 104 9.42 -17.30 0.92
CA VAL A 104 8.42 -18.38 0.82
C VAL A 104 9.02 -19.76 1.09
N GLU A 105 10.25 -20.01 0.64
CA GLU A 105 10.96 -21.25 0.94
C GLU A 105 11.23 -21.38 2.44
N GLU A 106 11.70 -20.31 3.09
CA GLU A 106 11.93 -20.27 4.53
C GLU A 106 10.63 -20.42 5.33
N LEU A 107 9.51 -19.85 4.87
CA LEU A 107 8.19 -20.10 5.47
C LEU A 107 7.79 -21.57 5.36
N THR A 108 8.05 -22.21 4.23
CA THR A 108 7.76 -23.64 4.03
C THR A 108 8.56 -24.51 5.01
N LYS A 109 9.86 -24.22 5.19
CA LYS A 109 10.73 -24.90 6.17
C LYS A 109 10.25 -24.65 7.60
N LEU A 110 9.92 -23.40 7.92
CA LEU A 110 9.39 -23.00 9.22
C LEU A 110 8.11 -23.76 9.56
N ARG A 111 7.14 -23.79 8.64
CA ARG A 111 5.89 -24.52 8.78
C ARG A 111 6.13 -26.01 9.01
N ASN A 112 7.01 -26.63 8.23
CA ASN A 112 7.32 -28.06 8.37
C ASN A 112 7.87 -28.40 9.76
N ARG A 113 8.81 -27.60 10.28
CA ARG A 113 9.32 -27.79 11.66
C ARG A 113 8.23 -27.57 12.70
N LEU A 114 7.43 -26.53 12.53
CA LEU A 114 6.35 -26.19 13.44
C LEU A 114 5.32 -27.33 13.54
N GLN A 115 4.98 -27.95 12.41
CA GLN A 115 3.97 -28.99 12.32
C GLN A 115 4.49 -30.38 12.74
N HIS A 116 5.74 -30.71 12.45
CA HIS A 116 6.22 -32.10 12.53
C HIS A 116 7.39 -32.34 13.50
N TRP A 117 8.23 -31.35 13.80
CA TRP A 117 9.54 -31.58 14.40
C TRP A 117 9.80 -30.81 15.70
N GLY A 118 8.94 -29.86 16.04
CA GLY A 118 9.16 -28.94 17.16
C GLY A 118 10.04 -27.77 16.74
N LEU A 119 9.55 -26.56 16.98
CA LEU A 119 10.23 -25.32 16.62
C LEU A 119 10.95 -24.72 17.85
N GLN A 120 12.26 -24.52 17.75
CA GLN A 120 13.06 -23.80 18.74
C GLN A 120 13.56 -22.48 18.14
N GLU A 121 12.62 -21.58 17.83
CA GLU A 121 12.93 -20.23 17.39
C GLU A 121 12.20 -19.20 18.25
N THR A 122 12.73 -17.97 18.26
CA THR A 122 12.10 -16.87 18.96
C THR A 122 10.86 -16.40 18.21
N VAL A 123 9.86 -15.92 18.94
CA VAL A 123 8.64 -15.29 18.41
C VAL A 123 9.00 -14.23 17.35
N ALA A 124 9.93 -13.33 17.67
CA ALA A 124 10.34 -12.25 16.77
C ALA A 124 10.89 -12.74 15.42
N LEU A 125 11.63 -13.86 15.39
CA LEU A 125 12.16 -14.41 14.14
C LEU A 125 11.04 -15.02 13.27
N VAL A 126 10.09 -15.70 13.91
CA VAL A 126 8.90 -16.26 13.25
C VAL A 126 8.05 -15.14 12.66
N GLU A 127 7.80 -14.09 13.43
CA GLU A 127 7.06 -12.90 12.98
C GLU A 127 7.75 -12.22 11.80
N LYS A 128 9.06 -11.99 11.87
CA LYS A 128 9.80 -11.35 10.78
C LYS A 128 9.70 -12.14 9.47
N ARG A 129 9.78 -13.46 9.53
CA ARG A 129 9.63 -14.34 8.35
C ARG A 129 8.20 -14.30 7.82
N ALA A 130 7.20 -14.39 8.68
CA ALA A 130 5.80 -14.29 8.30
C ALA A 130 5.48 -12.92 7.66
N ALA A 131 5.96 -11.83 8.25
CA ALA A 131 5.81 -10.47 7.74
C ALA A 131 6.38 -10.31 6.32
N SER A 132 7.54 -10.91 6.04
CA SER A 132 8.16 -10.85 4.71
C SER A 132 7.31 -11.54 3.64
N VAL A 133 6.74 -12.71 3.96
CA VAL A 133 5.84 -13.41 3.05
C VAL A 133 4.49 -12.70 2.92
N LEU A 134 3.99 -12.09 4.00
CA LEU A 134 2.76 -11.30 3.95
C LEU A 134 2.89 -10.05 3.06
N ASP A 135 4.03 -9.34 3.11
CA ASP A 135 4.32 -8.23 2.17
C ASP A 135 4.38 -8.72 0.72
N PHE A 136 5.04 -9.86 0.46
CA PHE A 136 5.02 -10.49 -0.85
C PHE A 136 3.58 -10.80 -1.31
N LEU A 137 2.78 -11.47 -0.49
CA LEU A 137 1.43 -11.88 -0.88
C LEU A 137 0.52 -10.70 -1.15
N LEU A 138 0.57 -9.63 -0.34
CA LEU A 138 -0.27 -8.47 -0.61
C LEU A 138 0.08 -7.80 -1.92
N ARG A 139 1.37 -7.60 -2.23
CA ARG A 139 1.77 -7.09 -3.55
C ARG A 139 1.35 -8.04 -4.66
N PHE A 140 1.60 -9.33 -4.51
CA PHE A 140 1.23 -10.32 -5.52
C PHE A 140 -0.28 -10.33 -5.79
N VAL A 141 -1.09 -10.23 -4.74
CA VAL A 141 -2.54 -10.19 -4.87
C VAL A 141 -2.98 -8.91 -5.59
N ASP A 142 -2.48 -7.75 -5.16
CA ASP A 142 -2.85 -6.44 -5.70
C ASP A 142 -2.36 -6.25 -7.15
N GLU A 143 -1.13 -6.67 -7.47
CA GLU A 143 -0.47 -6.37 -8.75
C GLU A 143 -0.69 -7.47 -9.81
N HIS A 144 -0.97 -8.71 -9.40
CA HIS A 144 -0.91 -9.85 -10.32
C HIS A 144 -2.11 -10.81 -10.25
N LEU A 145 -2.79 -10.93 -9.12
CA LEU A 145 -3.95 -11.82 -8.98
C LEU A 145 -5.27 -11.09 -9.26
N LEU A 146 -5.61 -10.07 -8.47
CA LEU A 146 -6.88 -9.36 -8.59
C LEU A 146 -7.09 -8.74 -9.98
N PRO A 147 -6.07 -8.10 -10.61
CA PRO A 147 -6.23 -7.55 -11.96
C PRO A 147 -6.46 -8.61 -13.04
N ALA A 148 -6.18 -9.89 -12.75
CA ALA A 148 -6.40 -11.00 -13.69
C ALA A 148 -7.79 -11.64 -13.53
N LEU A 149 -8.60 -11.17 -12.57
CA LEU A 149 -9.98 -11.64 -12.38
C LEU A 149 -10.95 -10.88 -13.29
N GLY A 150 -12.11 -11.48 -13.56
CA GLY A 150 -13.23 -10.75 -14.15
C GLY A 150 -13.88 -9.80 -13.14
N ASP A 151 -14.56 -8.76 -13.63
CA ASP A 151 -15.15 -7.68 -12.82
C ASP A 151 -16.03 -8.17 -11.65
N GLU A 152 -16.86 -9.20 -11.88
CA GLU A 152 -17.74 -9.77 -10.85
C GLU A 152 -16.94 -10.42 -9.72
N GLN A 153 -15.91 -11.20 -10.06
CA GLN A 153 -15.04 -11.84 -9.08
C GLN A 153 -14.21 -10.80 -8.32
N LEU A 154 -13.73 -9.77 -9.01
CA LEU A 154 -13.00 -8.67 -8.38
C LEU A 154 -13.88 -7.92 -7.36
N ALA A 155 -15.10 -7.56 -7.75
CA ALA A 155 -16.06 -6.89 -6.87
C ALA A 155 -16.39 -7.74 -5.64
N ALA A 156 -16.53 -9.06 -5.80
CA ALA A 156 -16.81 -9.97 -4.69
C ALA A 156 -15.68 -10.01 -3.64
N MET A 157 -14.42 -9.77 -4.05
CA MET A 157 -13.26 -9.83 -3.16
C MET A 157 -12.91 -8.48 -2.52
N GLN A 158 -13.56 -7.40 -2.93
CA GLN A 158 -13.19 -6.04 -2.52
C GLN A 158 -13.32 -5.83 -1.01
N GLU A 159 -14.45 -6.20 -0.41
CA GLU A 159 -14.71 -5.98 1.01
C GLU A 159 -13.70 -6.72 1.89
N GLU A 160 -13.41 -7.97 1.54
CA GLU A 160 -12.51 -8.82 2.31
C GLU A 160 -11.06 -8.33 2.19
N MET A 161 -10.61 -8.01 0.97
CA MET A 161 -9.29 -7.44 0.75
C MET A 161 -9.12 -6.09 1.45
N ASP A 162 -10.16 -5.26 1.49
CA ASP A 162 -10.12 -4.00 2.23
C ASP A 162 -10.01 -4.23 3.74
N ALA A 163 -10.65 -5.27 4.29
CA ALA A 163 -10.46 -5.67 5.68
C ALA A 163 -9.02 -6.15 5.96
N VAL A 164 -8.47 -7.00 5.09
CA VAL A 164 -7.07 -7.46 5.16
C VAL A 164 -6.11 -6.26 5.14
N ARG A 165 -6.28 -5.34 4.18
CA ARG A 165 -5.45 -4.13 4.01
C ARG A 165 -5.51 -3.19 5.20
N ARG A 166 -6.65 -3.09 5.87
CA ARG A 166 -6.77 -2.33 7.11
C ARG A 166 -5.99 -3.02 8.23
N GLY A 167 -6.23 -4.31 8.47
CA GLY A 167 -5.65 -5.01 9.61
C GLY A 167 -4.14 -5.22 9.51
N VAL A 168 -3.54 -5.34 8.31
CA VAL A 168 -2.07 -5.45 8.20
C VAL A 168 -1.33 -4.21 8.71
N ARG A 169 -1.99 -3.05 8.78
CA ARG A 169 -1.41 -1.82 9.34
C ARG A 169 -1.15 -1.93 10.84
N ASP A 170 -1.87 -2.80 11.52
CA ASP A 170 -1.73 -3.05 12.95
C ASP A 170 -0.72 -4.17 13.26
N ILE A 171 -0.07 -4.72 12.23
CA ILE A 171 0.99 -5.74 12.36
C ILE A 171 2.35 -5.03 12.26
N GLY A 172 2.94 -4.65 13.40
CA GLY A 172 4.18 -3.85 13.43
C GLY A 172 5.35 -4.46 12.65
N THR A 173 5.53 -5.79 12.70
CA THR A 173 6.59 -6.48 11.95
C THR A 173 6.37 -6.47 10.45
N PHE A 174 5.11 -6.49 10.00
CA PHE A 174 4.76 -6.28 8.58
C PHE A 174 5.05 -4.85 8.15
N VAL A 175 4.64 -3.86 8.95
CA VAL A 175 4.91 -2.44 8.67
C VAL A 175 6.40 -2.21 8.49
N GLU A 176 7.22 -2.76 9.39
CA GLU A 176 8.67 -2.62 9.32
C GLU A 176 9.31 -3.35 8.13
N ALA A 177 8.84 -4.56 7.82
CA ALA A 177 9.30 -5.30 6.65
C ALA A 177 9.01 -4.52 5.35
N ARG A 178 7.78 -4.00 5.23
CA ARG A 178 7.36 -3.20 4.08
C ARG A 178 8.12 -1.88 3.98
N ARG A 179 8.32 -1.15 5.09
CA ARG A 179 9.16 0.06 5.14
C ARG A 179 10.60 -0.22 4.68
N THR A 180 11.19 -1.31 5.15
CA THR A 180 12.56 -1.68 4.78
C THR A 180 12.69 -1.89 3.28
N ARG A 181 11.75 -2.63 2.66
CA ARG A 181 11.73 -2.83 1.21
C ARG A 181 11.54 -1.51 0.45
N LEU A 182 10.59 -0.68 0.90
CA LEU A 182 10.25 0.57 0.23
C LEU A 182 11.37 1.61 0.25
N ARG A 183 12.31 1.50 1.21
CA ARG A 183 13.47 2.41 1.29
C ARG A 183 14.25 2.48 -0.02
N ASP A 184 14.44 1.36 -0.69
CA ASP A 184 15.15 1.31 -1.96
C ASP A 184 14.30 1.84 -3.13
N GLU A 185 12.98 1.56 -3.10
CA GLU A 185 12.03 2.02 -4.12
C GLU A 185 11.78 3.54 -4.06
N LEU A 186 11.89 4.14 -2.88
CA LEU A 186 11.70 5.58 -2.64
C LEU A 186 13.01 6.38 -2.66
N LYS A 187 14.13 5.74 -3.00
CA LYS A 187 15.43 6.39 -3.03
C LYS A 187 15.43 7.54 -4.05
N GLY A 188 15.78 8.73 -3.58
CA GLY A 188 15.82 9.95 -4.41
C GLY A 188 14.48 10.67 -4.55
N LEU A 189 13.42 10.21 -3.87
CA LEU A 189 12.10 10.83 -3.87
C LEU A 189 11.76 11.49 -2.51
N ALA A 190 12.73 11.62 -1.61
CA ALA A 190 12.48 12.02 -0.21
C ALA A 190 11.87 13.42 -0.07
N ASP A 191 12.23 14.35 -0.96
CA ASP A 191 11.73 15.73 -0.96
C ASP A 191 10.25 15.85 -1.33
N THR A 192 9.72 14.86 -2.05
CA THR A 192 8.30 14.80 -2.48
C THR A 192 7.53 13.67 -1.81
N THR A 193 8.20 12.89 -0.96
CA THR A 193 7.57 11.83 -0.17
C THR A 193 7.02 12.42 1.12
N VAL A 194 5.72 12.33 1.33
CA VAL A 194 5.04 12.80 2.54
C VAL A 194 4.38 11.63 3.28
N ARG A 195 3.89 11.90 4.48
CA ARG A 195 3.08 10.92 5.21
C ARG A 195 1.72 10.74 4.51
N CYS A 196 1.34 9.50 4.23
CA CYS A 196 0.07 9.22 3.58
C CYS A 196 -1.11 9.48 4.54
N PRO A 197 -2.12 10.27 4.16
CA PRO A 197 -3.32 10.49 5.00
C PRO A 197 -4.13 9.21 5.23
N SER A 198 -4.05 8.25 4.30
CA SER A 198 -4.80 6.99 4.41
C SER A 198 -4.16 6.01 5.39
N CYS A 199 -2.84 5.81 5.31
CA CYS A 199 -2.15 4.74 6.06
C CYS A 199 -1.08 5.22 7.03
N TYR A 200 -0.87 6.54 7.14
CA TYR A 200 0.05 7.16 8.08
C TYR A 200 1.53 6.80 7.90
N GLU A 201 1.90 6.25 6.74
CA GLU A 201 3.27 5.87 6.41
C GLU A 201 3.97 6.89 5.51
N TRP A 202 5.28 7.05 5.69
CA TRP A 202 6.16 7.90 4.87
C TRP A 202 6.43 7.27 3.50
N ALA A 203 5.39 7.20 2.69
CA ALA A 203 5.41 6.47 1.42
C ALA A 203 4.51 7.08 0.34
N LEU A 204 3.86 8.22 0.59
CA LEU A 204 3.08 8.92 -0.41
C LEU A 204 3.99 9.84 -1.21
N VAL A 205 4.23 9.50 -2.47
CA VAL A 205 5.01 10.34 -3.39
C VAL A 205 4.07 11.31 -4.09
N VAL A 206 4.30 12.60 -3.86
CA VAL A 206 3.56 13.69 -4.48
C VAL A 206 4.19 14.05 -5.83
N LYS A 207 3.40 14.06 -6.89
CA LYS A 207 3.88 14.38 -8.25
C LYS A 207 2.75 14.92 -9.12
N GLN A 208 3.13 15.62 -10.20
CA GLN A 208 2.19 16.28 -11.12
C GLN A 208 1.19 15.34 -11.81
N GLU A 209 1.54 14.06 -11.98
CA GLU A 209 0.71 13.07 -12.68
C GLU A 209 0.31 11.91 -11.76
N GLY A 210 -0.62 12.18 -10.84
CA GLY A 210 -1.23 11.17 -9.98
C GLY A 210 -0.33 10.72 -8.84
N SER A 211 -0.50 11.35 -7.68
CA SER A 211 0.26 11.01 -6.48
C SER A 211 -0.14 9.63 -5.98
N ARG A 212 0.82 8.80 -5.53
CA ARG A 212 0.52 7.44 -5.04
C ARG A 212 1.22 7.10 -3.75
N CYS A 213 0.53 6.35 -2.90
CA CYS A 213 1.17 5.71 -1.77
C CYS A 213 1.87 4.42 -2.23
N HIS A 214 3.14 4.25 -1.88
CA HIS A 214 3.87 3.01 -2.13
C HIS A 214 3.67 1.97 -1.01
N PHE A 215 3.07 2.37 0.13
CA PHE A 215 2.79 1.48 1.25
C PHE A 215 1.38 0.89 1.24
N CYS A 216 0.36 1.68 0.92
CA CYS A 216 -1.03 1.21 0.81
C CYS A 216 -1.53 1.39 -0.63
N PRO A 217 -2.60 0.70 -1.06
CA PRO A 217 -3.07 0.75 -2.44
C PRO A 217 -3.82 2.06 -2.78
N ARG A 218 -3.60 3.14 -2.03
CA ARG A 218 -4.29 4.42 -2.25
C ARG A 218 -3.54 5.21 -3.31
N ASP A 219 -4.18 5.35 -4.45
CA ASP A 219 -3.85 6.34 -5.47
C ASP A 219 -4.65 7.63 -5.25
N TRP A 220 -4.04 8.76 -5.58
CA TRP A 220 -4.59 10.10 -5.45
C TRP A 220 -4.51 10.81 -6.80
N GLU A 221 -5.48 10.51 -7.66
CA GLU A 221 -5.58 11.09 -9.01
C GLU A 221 -5.94 12.58 -8.96
N ASN A 222 -6.72 13.00 -7.97
CA ASN A 222 -7.09 14.39 -7.75
C ASN A 222 -6.20 15.01 -6.66
N SER A 223 -5.36 15.96 -7.07
CA SER A 223 -4.41 16.66 -6.19
C SER A 223 -5.09 17.56 -5.16
N GLU A 224 -6.26 18.15 -5.46
CA GLU A 224 -7.05 18.94 -4.51
C GLU A 224 -7.61 18.06 -3.39
N HIS A 225 -8.14 16.88 -3.73
CA HIS A 225 -8.59 15.91 -2.73
C HIS A 225 -7.45 15.42 -1.84
N LEU A 226 -6.25 15.23 -2.40
CA LEU A 226 -5.09 14.85 -1.61
C LEU A 226 -4.65 15.99 -0.68
N ALA A 227 -4.58 17.22 -1.19
CA ALA A 227 -4.22 18.39 -0.41
C ALA A 227 -5.18 18.59 0.78
N TYR A 228 -6.48 18.52 0.52
CA TYR A 228 -7.51 18.59 1.56
C TYR A 228 -7.35 17.47 2.59
N ALA A 229 -7.25 16.21 2.15
CA ALA A 229 -7.13 15.08 3.07
C ALA A 229 -5.84 15.13 3.91
N TYR A 230 -4.73 15.57 3.31
CA TYR A 230 -3.48 15.75 4.03
C TYR A 230 -3.57 16.85 5.07
N ALA A 231 -4.11 18.01 4.66
CA ALA A 231 -4.31 19.13 5.56
C ALA A 231 -5.17 18.72 6.76
N GLU A 232 -6.37 18.16 6.52
CA GLU A 232 -7.30 17.68 7.55
C GLU A 232 -6.68 16.63 8.49
N THR A 233 -5.87 15.70 7.95
CA THR A 233 -5.31 14.60 8.75
C THR A 233 -4.13 15.03 9.62
N PHE A 234 -3.34 16.00 9.14
CA PHE A 234 -2.07 16.38 9.76
C PHE A 234 -2.04 17.83 10.23
N GLU A 235 -3.20 18.47 10.42
CA GLU A 235 -3.30 19.87 10.85
C GLU A 235 -2.29 20.18 11.96
N THR A 236 -1.44 21.18 11.68
CA THR A 236 -0.41 21.67 12.59
C THR A 236 -0.76 23.05 13.17
N VAL A 237 -1.90 23.62 12.80
CA VAL A 237 -2.31 24.97 13.22
C VAL A 237 -3.47 24.88 14.21
N SER A 238 -3.31 25.54 15.35
CA SER A 238 -4.35 25.66 16.38
C SER A 238 -5.64 26.26 15.80
N ILE A 239 -6.76 25.89 16.40
CA ILE A 239 -8.18 26.21 16.13
C ILE A 239 -8.50 27.72 15.94
N GLU A 240 -7.51 28.59 16.00
CA GLU A 240 -7.62 30.04 15.82
C GLU A 240 -6.79 30.45 14.57
N ASP A 241 -7.46 30.50 13.41
CA ASP A 241 -7.23 31.47 12.31
C ASP A 241 -6.27 31.24 11.11
N GLU A 242 -5.91 30.03 10.65
CA GLU A 242 -5.29 29.89 9.30
C GLU A 242 -5.79 28.71 8.46
N VAL A 243 -5.99 28.97 7.16
CA VAL A 243 -6.42 28.01 6.14
C VAL A 243 -5.24 27.09 5.79
N SER A 244 -5.30 25.80 6.11
CA SER A 244 -4.16 24.88 5.88
C SER A 244 -3.93 24.46 4.42
N SER A 245 -4.89 24.76 3.52
CA SER A 245 -4.78 24.50 2.08
C SER A 245 -5.54 25.52 1.20
N GLY A 246 -4.98 25.88 0.06
CA GLY A 246 -5.54 26.94 -0.81
C GLY A 246 -5.12 26.84 -2.27
N ASP A 247 -5.40 27.91 -3.02
CA ASP A 247 -5.02 28.00 -4.42
C ASP A 247 -3.51 28.20 -4.57
N CYS A 248 -2.89 27.42 -5.46
CA CYS A 248 -1.46 27.53 -5.72
C CYS A 248 -1.14 28.81 -6.54
N PRO A 249 -0.19 29.66 -6.12
CA PRO A 249 0.19 30.86 -6.88
C PRO A 249 0.76 30.58 -8.28
N GLU A 250 1.37 29.40 -8.48
CA GLU A 250 1.96 29.03 -9.78
C GLU A 250 0.97 28.36 -10.73
N CYS A 251 0.29 27.29 -10.26
CA CYS A 251 -0.56 26.46 -11.12
C CYS A 251 -2.06 26.69 -10.93
N TRP A 252 -2.46 27.56 -10.00
CA TRP A 252 -3.86 27.96 -9.76
C TRP A 252 -4.79 26.83 -9.34
N THR A 253 -4.25 25.62 -9.10
CA THR A 253 -5.00 24.48 -8.58
C THR A 253 -5.11 24.60 -7.07
N ARG A 254 -6.25 24.21 -6.48
CA ARG A 254 -6.48 24.24 -5.03
C ARG A 254 -5.78 23.09 -4.30
N ALA A 255 -4.46 23.05 -4.46
CA ALA A 255 -3.60 21.98 -3.97
C ALA A 255 -2.37 22.52 -3.25
N LEU A 256 -2.30 23.82 -2.92
CA LEU A 256 -1.28 24.32 -2.01
C LEU A 256 -1.59 23.82 -0.60
N VAL A 257 -0.59 23.26 0.06
CA VAL A 257 -0.65 22.88 1.49
C VAL A 257 0.46 23.61 2.23
N VAL A 258 0.10 24.29 3.31
CA VAL A 258 1.04 24.96 4.20
C VAL A 258 1.45 24.01 5.32
N GLY A 259 2.73 24.01 5.66
CA GLY A 259 3.22 23.18 6.77
C GLY A 259 3.42 21.70 6.45
N VAL A 260 3.64 21.34 5.17
CA VAL A 260 3.90 19.97 4.72
C VAL A 260 5.22 19.47 5.31
N ARG A 261 5.23 18.23 5.79
CA ARG A 261 6.46 17.56 6.22
C ARG A 261 6.83 16.50 5.20
N THR A 262 8.07 16.51 4.76
CA THR A 262 8.61 15.55 3.78
C THR A 262 9.48 14.51 4.47
N ALA A 263 9.74 13.39 3.81
CA ALA A 263 10.64 12.36 4.31
C ALA A 263 12.10 12.86 4.38
N ALA A 264 12.46 13.84 3.55
CA ALA A 264 13.77 14.50 3.59
C ALA A 264 13.95 15.38 4.84
N ALA A 265 12.90 16.09 5.25
CA ALA A 265 12.93 16.98 6.41
C ALA A 265 11.69 16.82 7.32
N PRO A 266 11.54 15.69 8.05
CA PRO A 266 10.35 15.45 8.86
C PRO A 266 10.13 16.49 9.98
N GLY A 267 11.18 17.18 10.40
CA GLY A 267 11.17 18.20 11.45
C GLY A 267 10.90 19.62 10.96
N GLU A 268 11.16 19.91 9.68
CA GLU A 268 11.14 21.26 9.10
C GLU A 268 10.01 21.33 8.07
N PRO A 269 8.85 21.91 8.44
CA PRO A 269 7.73 22.01 7.52
C PRO A 269 8.04 22.97 6.36
N ILE A 270 7.50 22.66 5.18
CA ILE A 270 7.58 23.45 3.96
C ILE A 270 6.17 23.74 3.42
N ASP A 271 6.04 24.78 2.62
CA ASP A 271 4.80 25.04 1.90
C ASP A 271 4.94 24.49 0.48
N MET A 272 4.06 23.57 0.08
CA MET A 272 4.22 22.84 -1.18
C MET A 272 2.88 22.66 -1.87
N CYS A 273 2.86 22.85 -3.19
CA CYS A 273 1.70 22.47 -3.99
C CYS A 273 1.73 20.98 -4.33
N PHE A 274 0.66 20.27 -3.98
CA PHE A 274 0.49 18.86 -4.29
C PHE A 274 0.11 18.58 -5.75
N ASN A 275 -0.18 19.63 -6.53
CA ASN A 275 -0.38 19.54 -7.97
C ASN A 275 0.91 19.79 -8.73
N CYS A 276 1.52 20.98 -8.65
CA CYS A 276 2.72 21.30 -9.43
C CYS A 276 4.05 20.93 -8.76
N THR A 277 4.04 20.45 -7.50
CA THR A 277 5.22 20.16 -6.66
C THR A 277 6.13 21.34 -6.34
N GLU A 278 5.71 22.57 -6.68
CA GLU A 278 6.45 23.78 -6.35
C GLU A 278 6.49 23.96 -4.83
N VAL A 279 7.67 24.33 -4.31
CA VAL A 279 7.91 24.65 -2.91
C VAL A 279 8.00 26.16 -2.77
N PHE A 280 7.21 26.71 -1.85
CA PHE A 280 7.10 28.13 -1.62
C PHE A 280 7.83 28.56 -0.35
N THR A 281 8.40 29.76 -0.38
CA THR A 281 8.95 30.41 0.81
C THR A 281 8.40 31.82 0.91
N GLY A 282 7.96 32.24 2.10
CA GLY A 282 7.46 33.60 2.33
C GLY A 282 6.04 33.84 1.82
N LEU A 283 5.20 32.80 1.77
CA LEU A 283 3.77 32.98 1.52
C LEU A 283 3.14 33.87 2.59
N ARG A 284 2.19 34.70 2.17
CA ARG A 284 1.33 35.48 3.06
C ARG A 284 -0.13 35.10 2.83
N LEU A 285 -0.92 35.08 3.90
CA LEU A 285 -2.36 34.92 3.82
C LEU A 285 -3.02 36.28 3.57
N CYS A 286 -3.72 36.42 2.44
CA CYS A 286 -4.49 37.62 2.16
C CYS A 286 -5.76 37.65 3.01
N SER A 287 -6.34 38.84 3.20
CA SER A 287 -7.68 39.03 3.79
C SER A 287 -8.82 38.30 3.06
N CYS A 288 -8.62 37.83 1.83
CA CYS A 288 -9.56 36.96 1.13
C CYS A 288 -9.38 35.47 1.44
N LEU A 289 -8.52 35.13 2.40
CA LEU A 289 -8.20 33.77 2.83
C LEU A 289 -7.50 32.92 1.75
N GLU A 290 -6.82 33.57 0.81
CA GLU A 290 -5.97 32.91 -0.18
C GLU A 290 -4.49 33.29 0.04
N TYR A 291 -3.62 32.30 -0.13
CA TYR A 291 -2.18 32.51 -0.06
C TYR A 291 -1.64 33.18 -1.31
N PHE A 292 -0.65 34.05 -1.15
CA PHE A 292 0.06 34.66 -2.27
C PHE A 292 1.55 34.86 -1.95
N LEU A 293 2.36 34.94 -3.00
CA LEU A 293 3.75 35.39 -2.93
C LEU A 293 3.78 36.91 -3.12
N PRO A 294 4.16 37.71 -2.11
CA PRO A 294 4.30 39.14 -2.26
C PRO A 294 5.50 39.48 -3.16
N GLN A 295 5.36 40.44 -4.08
CA GLN A 295 6.50 40.92 -4.89
C GLN A 295 7.31 42.02 -4.17
N ALA A 296 6.68 42.71 -3.21
CA ALA A 296 7.28 43.77 -2.39
C ALA A 296 6.63 43.80 -1.00
N GLU A 297 6.33 44.99 -0.45
CA GLU A 297 5.62 45.17 0.83
C GLU A 297 4.09 45.04 0.68
N GLU A 298 3.63 44.14 -0.18
CA GLU A 298 2.20 43.94 -0.44
C GLU A 298 1.55 43.15 0.71
N ASP A 299 0.44 43.67 1.24
CA ASP A 299 -0.34 43.02 2.31
C ASP A 299 -1.59 42.31 1.78
N ILE A 300 -1.92 42.47 0.50
CA ILE A 300 -3.05 41.82 -0.16
C ILE A 300 -2.65 41.23 -1.50
N CYS A 301 -3.29 40.13 -1.90
CA CYS A 301 -3.03 39.49 -3.18
C CYS A 301 -3.46 40.39 -4.35
N ARG A 302 -2.91 40.14 -5.55
CA ARG A 302 -3.20 40.89 -6.78
C ARG A 302 -4.71 41.02 -7.06
N ARG A 303 -5.48 39.96 -6.83
CA ARG A 303 -6.94 39.95 -7.02
C ARG A 303 -7.66 40.92 -6.09
N CYS A 304 -7.25 40.98 -4.83
CA CYS A 304 -7.79 41.94 -3.87
C CYS A 304 -7.35 43.37 -4.18
N TRP A 305 -6.09 43.54 -4.64
CA TRP A 305 -5.57 44.83 -5.08
C TRP A 305 -6.36 45.39 -6.27
N ASP A 306 -6.53 44.60 -7.34
CA ASP A 306 -7.27 45.03 -8.52
C ASP A 306 -8.72 45.40 -8.17
N ARG A 307 -9.38 44.61 -7.31
CA ARG A 307 -10.72 44.92 -6.79
C ARG A 307 -10.75 46.23 -5.98
N TYR A 308 -9.72 46.50 -5.18
CA TYR A 308 -9.61 47.74 -4.43
C TYR A 308 -9.44 48.96 -5.35
N MET A 309 -8.61 48.83 -6.39
CA MET A 309 -8.38 49.90 -7.38
C MET A 309 -9.64 50.21 -8.19
N ASP A 310 -10.36 49.18 -8.64
CA ASP A 310 -11.64 49.32 -9.34
C ASP A 310 -12.70 50.03 -8.48
N MET A 311 -12.78 49.68 -7.19
CA MET A 311 -13.71 50.32 -6.25
C MET A 311 -13.33 51.77 -5.89
N SER A 312 -12.04 52.09 -5.94
CA SER A 312 -11.50 53.40 -5.56
C SER A 312 -11.49 54.41 -6.72
N GLY A 313 -11.80 53.97 -7.95
CA GLY A 313 -11.78 54.81 -9.15
C GLY A 313 -10.37 55.29 -9.55
N ILE A 314 -9.34 54.61 -9.04
CA ILE A 314 -7.93 54.86 -9.36
C ILE A 314 -7.56 53.81 -10.41
N ALA A 315 -7.88 54.06 -11.67
CA ALA A 315 -7.43 53.26 -12.81
C ALA A 315 -6.27 53.96 -13.51
#